data_AF-A0A0F4QHN3-F1
#
_entry.id   AF-A0A0F4QHN3-F1
#
_cell.length_a   1.000
_cell.length_b   1.000
_cell.length_c   1.000
_cell.angle_alpha   90.00
_cell.angle_beta   90.00
_cell.angle_gamma   90.00
#
_symmetry.space_group_name_H-M   'P 1'
#
loop_
_entity.id
_entity.type
_entity.pdbx_description
1 polymer ?
#
loop_
_entity_poly.entity_id
_entity_poly.type
_entity_poly.pdbx_seq_one_letter_code
_entity_poly.pdbx_strand_id
1 'polypeptide(L)'
;MTTSLINTKIQPFNATAFHQGEFVDVSEKDLLGKWSIVFFYPADFTFVCPTELGDLADHYAQLQEMGVEVYSVSTDTHFTHKAWHDASETIKKIQFPMIGDPTGKITRNFGVMIEEEGLALRGTFVINPEGEIKVVETHDLGIGRSAKELVRKVQAAQYIASHDGEVCPASWQPGEETLAPSLDLVGKL
;
A
#
# COMPACT_ATOMS: atom_id res chain seq x y z
N MET A 1 -19.89 -8.02 -10.96
CA MET A 1 -18.87 -8.88 -10.32
C MET A 1 -17.61 -8.06 -10.25
N THR A 2 -17.12 -7.76 -9.06
CA THR A 2 -15.85 -7.04 -8.89
C THR A 2 -14.73 -8.04 -9.18
N THR A 3 -14.03 -7.85 -10.29
CA THR A 3 -12.86 -8.67 -10.63
C THR A 3 -11.75 -8.38 -9.64
N SER A 4 -11.08 -9.41 -9.11
CA SER A 4 -9.91 -9.22 -8.26
C SER A 4 -8.82 -8.45 -9.01
N LEU A 5 -8.14 -7.54 -8.33
CA LEU A 5 -7.01 -6.79 -8.87
C LEU A 5 -5.67 -7.52 -8.76
N ILE A 6 -5.62 -8.66 -8.07
CA ILE A 6 -4.41 -9.49 -7.96
C ILE A 6 -3.90 -9.88 -9.35
N ASN A 7 -2.59 -9.74 -9.56
CA ASN A 7 -1.87 -9.97 -10.80
C ASN A 7 -2.32 -9.11 -11.99
N THR A 8 -3.08 -8.05 -11.76
CA THR A 8 -3.36 -7.03 -12.79
C THR A 8 -2.34 -5.90 -12.70
N LYS A 9 -2.13 -5.18 -13.81
CA LYS A 9 -1.29 -3.98 -13.82
C LYS A 9 -2.04 -2.76 -13.31
N ILE A 10 -1.34 -1.90 -12.57
CA ILE A 10 -1.88 -0.60 -12.16
C ILE A 10 -2.29 0.24 -13.38
N GLN A 11 -3.38 0.98 -13.23
CA GLN A 11 -3.91 1.83 -14.29
C GLN A 11 -3.26 3.22 -14.26
N PRO A 12 -3.13 3.90 -15.41
CA PRO A 12 -2.51 5.23 -15.47
C PRO A 12 -3.22 6.29 -14.63
N PHE A 13 -2.43 7.13 -13.96
CA PHE A 13 -2.91 8.27 -13.19
C PHE A 13 -1.88 9.40 -13.15
N ASN A 14 -2.35 10.61 -12.84
CA ASN A 14 -1.49 11.73 -12.45
C ASN A 14 -2.18 12.44 -11.29
N ALA A 15 -1.42 12.81 -10.28
CA ALA A 15 -1.91 13.52 -9.11
C ALA A 15 -0.79 14.36 -8.49
N THR A 16 -1.17 15.19 -7.53
CA THR A 16 -0.23 15.97 -6.73
C THR A 16 -0.22 15.39 -5.32
N ALA A 17 0.97 15.19 -4.78
CA ALA A 17 1.19 14.72 -3.42
C ALA A 17 1.83 15.82 -2.58
N PHE A 18 1.54 15.81 -1.27
CA PHE A 18 2.40 16.46 -0.29
C PHE A 18 3.52 15.50 0.10
N HIS A 19 4.76 15.95 0.03
CA HIS A 19 5.93 15.15 0.37
C HIS A 19 7.01 16.03 1.01
N GLN A 20 7.32 15.79 2.29
CA GLN A 20 8.40 16.45 3.02
C GLN A 20 8.43 17.99 2.93
N GLY A 21 7.25 18.63 2.97
CA GLY A 21 7.14 20.09 2.92
C GLY A 21 6.93 20.67 1.53
N GLU A 22 6.97 19.86 0.47
CA GLU A 22 6.79 20.27 -0.91
C GLU A 22 5.56 19.61 -1.55
N PHE A 23 5.05 20.24 -2.61
CA PHE A 23 4.08 19.61 -3.50
C PHE A 23 4.81 19.04 -4.71
N VAL A 24 4.60 17.74 -4.95
CA VAL A 24 5.26 16.99 -6.01
C VAL A 24 4.22 16.31 -6.90
N ASP A 25 4.51 16.19 -8.19
CA ASP A 25 3.69 15.42 -9.11
C ASP A 25 4.03 13.93 -8.98
N VAL A 26 3.00 13.08 -8.98
CA VAL A 26 3.11 11.61 -8.90
C VAL A 26 2.21 10.96 -9.95
N SER A 27 2.74 9.96 -10.64
CA SER A 27 2.05 9.18 -11.67
C SER A 27 2.24 7.69 -11.47
N GLU A 28 1.57 6.85 -12.26
CA GLU A 28 1.78 5.40 -12.22
C GLU A 28 3.22 4.99 -12.54
N LYS A 29 3.96 5.84 -13.26
CA LYS A 29 5.33 5.56 -13.69
C LYS A 29 6.31 5.63 -12.53
N ASP A 30 6.03 6.46 -11.53
CA ASP A 30 6.86 6.61 -10.34
C ASP A 30 6.83 5.38 -9.43
N LEU A 31 5.82 4.53 -9.62
CA LEU A 31 5.63 3.24 -8.93
C LEU A 31 6.37 2.08 -9.64
N LEU A 32 6.89 2.28 -10.86
CA LEU A 32 7.58 1.24 -11.63
C LEU A 32 9.07 1.16 -11.26
N GLY A 33 9.68 -0.01 -11.52
CA GLY A 33 11.10 -0.26 -11.27
C GLY A 33 11.48 -0.40 -9.79
N LYS A 34 10.49 -0.36 -8.89
CA LYS A 34 10.64 -0.53 -7.44
C LYS A 34 9.42 -1.26 -6.88
N TRP A 35 9.54 -1.78 -5.66
CA TRP A 35 8.36 -2.23 -4.94
C TRP A 35 7.61 -1.01 -4.41
N SER A 36 6.28 -1.03 -4.54
CA SER A 36 5.44 0.10 -4.12
C SER A 36 4.28 -0.39 -3.27
N ILE A 37 3.95 0.39 -2.23
CA ILE A 37 2.74 0.22 -1.42
C ILE A 37 1.83 1.40 -1.72
N VAL A 38 0.59 1.14 -2.13
CA VAL A 38 -0.47 2.15 -2.19
C VAL A 38 -1.42 1.90 -1.03
N PHE A 39 -1.49 2.85 -0.10
CA PHE A 39 -2.20 2.74 1.17
C PHE A 39 -3.35 3.76 1.22
N PHE A 40 -4.56 3.31 0.88
CA PHE A 40 -5.75 4.13 0.92
C PHE A 40 -6.27 4.31 2.34
N TYR A 41 -6.77 5.50 2.64
CA TYR A 41 -7.52 5.77 3.86
C TYR A 41 -8.70 6.71 3.57
N PRO A 42 -9.78 6.68 4.38
CA PRO A 42 -11.01 7.41 4.08
C PRO A 42 -10.84 8.93 3.98
N ALA A 43 -10.32 9.57 5.03
CA ALA A 43 -10.23 11.03 5.10
C ALA A 43 -9.19 11.51 6.14
N ASP A 44 -8.62 12.68 5.88
CA ASP A 44 -7.79 13.46 6.80
C ASP A 44 -8.60 13.90 8.04
N PHE A 45 -7.91 14.24 9.14
CA PHE A 45 -8.52 14.73 10.39
C PHE A 45 -9.58 13.80 11.03
N THR A 46 -9.50 12.49 10.77
CA THR A 46 -10.36 11.47 11.38
C THR A 46 -9.62 10.65 12.46
N PHE A 47 -10.26 9.61 13.02
CA PHE A 47 -9.81 8.94 14.24
C PHE A 47 -8.87 7.75 14.01
N VAL A 48 -9.19 6.85 13.08
CA VAL A 48 -8.40 5.63 12.82
C VAL A 48 -7.29 5.87 11.80
N CYS A 49 -7.51 6.76 10.83
CA CYS A 49 -6.52 7.08 9.80
C CYS A 49 -5.15 7.52 10.36
N PRO A 50 -5.05 8.42 11.37
CA PRO A 50 -3.74 8.81 11.89
C PRO A 50 -3.04 7.67 12.63
N THR A 51 -3.77 6.73 13.24
CA THR A 51 -3.12 5.58 13.91
C THR A 51 -2.50 4.64 12.89
N GLU A 52 -3.18 4.39 11.76
CA GLU A 52 -2.65 3.55 10.67
C GLU A 52 -1.45 4.19 9.97
N LEU A 53 -1.54 5.47 9.65
CA LEU A 53 -0.44 6.19 8.99
C LEU A 53 0.77 6.35 9.92
N GLY A 54 0.53 6.53 11.22
CA GLY A 54 1.59 6.53 12.24
C GLY A 54 2.31 5.18 12.35
N ASP A 55 1.56 4.08 12.46
CA ASP A 55 2.13 2.72 12.49
C ASP A 55 2.95 2.42 11.22
N LEU A 56 2.45 2.85 10.05
CA LEU A 56 3.18 2.71 8.80
C LEU A 56 4.44 3.59 8.74
N ALA A 57 4.39 4.82 9.28
CA ALA A 57 5.54 5.70 9.37
C ALA A 57 6.64 5.14 10.28
N ASP A 58 6.29 4.48 11.37
CA ASP A 58 7.24 3.82 12.28
C ASP A 58 7.98 2.66 11.58
N HIS A 59 7.40 2.05 10.53
CA HIS A 59 8.03 1.00 9.72
C HIS A 59 8.63 1.51 8.40
N TYR A 60 8.53 2.82 8.10
CA TYR A 60 8.94 3.35 6.81
C TYR A 60 10.44 3.18 6.53
N ALA A 61 11.29 3.34 7.53
CA ALA A 61 12.73 3.14 7.38
C ALA A 61 13.06 1.71 6.95
N GLN A 62 12.41 0.71 7.55
CA GLN A 62 12.57 -0.70 7.17
C GLN A 62 12.09 -0.96 5.73
N LEU A 63 10.95 -0.37 5.34
CA LEU A 63 10.43 -0.49 3.98
C LEU A 63 11.41 0.12 2.96
N GLN A 64 11.99 1.28 3.27
CA GLN A 64 13.00 1.92 2.43
C GLN A 64 14.28 1.07 2.31
N GLU A 65 14.76 0.45 3.40
CA GLU A 65 15.88 -0.50 3.36
C GLU A 65 15.58 -1.72 2.46
N MET A 66 14.32 -2.12 2.35
CA MET A 66 13.85 -3.18 1.46
C MET A 66 13.62 -2.70 0.00
N GLY A 67 13.90 -1.43 -0.31
CA GLY A 67 13.66 -0.85 -1.65
C GLY A 67 12.17 -0.65 -1.97
N VAL A 68 11.34 -0.40 -0.95
CA VAL A 68 9.89 -0.25 -1.05
C VAL A 68 9.50 1.20 -0.80
N GLU A 69 8.80 1.80 -1.75
CA GLU A 69 8.19 3.12 -1.56
C GLU A 69 6.74 3.00 -1.07
N VAL A 70 6.30 3.97 -0.26
CA VAL A 70 4.93 4.05 0.26
C VAL A 70 4.24 5.26 -0.34
N TYR A 71 2.97 5.12 -0.71
CA TYR A 71 2.12 6.21 -1.15
C TYR A 71 0.80 6.12 -0.37
N SER A 72 0.53 7.07 0.51
CA SER A 72 -0.81 7.15 1.12
C SER A 72 -1.75 7.93 0.21
N VAL A 73 -3.00 7.48 0.10
CA VAL A 73 -4.00 8.11 -0.78
C VAL A 73 -5.31 8.31 -0.03
N SER A 74 -5.88 9.51 -0.09
CA SER A 74 -7.29 9.74 0.20
C SER A 74 -7.90 10.64 -0.87
N THR A 75 -9.22 10.84 -0.80
CA THR A 75 -9.93 11.75 -1.71
C THR A 75 -9.80 13.22 -1.30
N ASP A 76 -9.02 13.52 -0.26
CA ASP A 76 -8.65 14.88 0.10
C ASP A 76 -7.68 15.50 -0.93
N THR A 77 -7.36 16.77 -0.74
CA THR A 77 -6.35 17.48 -1.56
C THR A 77 -4.99 17.46 -0.89
N HIS A 78 -3.92 17.63 -1.66
CA HIS A 78 -2.56 17.82 -1.13
C HIS A 78 -2.44 19.03 -0.18
N PHE A 79 -3.29 20.06 -0.33
CA PHE A 79 -3.37 21.17 0.63
C PHE A 79 -3.89 20.70 2.00
N THR A 80 -4.91 19.82 2.01
CA THR A 80 -5.44 19.21 3.23
C THR A 80 -4.37 18.39 3.92
N HIS A 81 -3.62 17.56 3.18
CA HIS A 81 -2.53 16.76 3.72
C HIS A 81 -1.45 17.60 4.37
N LYS A 82 -1.03 18.70 3.71
CA LYS A 82 -0.07 19.65 4.29
C LYS A 82 -0.59 20.23 5.60
N ALA A 83 -1.85 20.69 5.62
CA ALA A 83 -2.46 21.23 6.83
C ALA A 83 -2.57 20.18 7.94
N TRP A 84 -2.85 18.92 7.60
CA TRP A 84 -2.94 17.83 8.56
C TRP A 84 -1.58 17.44 9.13
N HIS A 85 -0.55 17.42 8.28
CA HIS A 85 0.84 17.21 8.67
C HIS A 85 1.34 18.27 9.65
N ASP A 86 1.00 19.54 9.39
CA ASP A 86 1.33 20.64 10.32
C ASP A 86 0.61 20.52 11.67
N ALA A 87 -0.63 20.03 11.68
CA ALA A 87 -1.51 20.06 12.84
C ALA A 87 -1.46 18.82 13.73
N SER A 88 -1.00 17.67 13.21
CA SER A 88 -1.02 16.38 13.92
C SER A 88 0.39 15.84 14.14
N GLU A 89 0.80 15.70 15.41
CA GLU A 89 2.11 15.14 15.77
C GLU A 89 2.36 13.73 15.21
N THR A 90 1.30 12.93 15.02
CA THR A 90 1.42 11.60 14.41
C THR A 90 1.70 11.69 12.91
N ILE A 91 0.97 12.57 12.20
CA ILE A 91 1.10 12.73 10.74
C ILE A 91 2.39 13.47 10.41
N LYS A 92 2.86 14.35 11.27
CA LYS A 92 4.11 15.10 11.11
C LYS A 92 5.34 14.20 10.97
N LYS A 93 5.27 12.96 11.45
CA LYS A 93 6.32 11.94 11.30
C LYS A 93 6.36 11.32 9.90
N ILE A 94 5.30 11.43 9.12
CA ILE A 94 5.21 10.85 7.78
C ILE A 94 6.28 11.47 6.89
N GLN A 95 7.07 10.61 6.27
CA GLN A 95 8.12 10.97 5.33
C GLN A 95 7.86 10.48 3.91
N PHE A 96 6.82 9.66 3.70
CA PHE A 96 6.40 9.19 2.38
C PHE A 96 5.38 10.17 1.73
N PRO A 97 5.23 10.13 0.40
CA PRO A 97 4.24 10.95 -0.31
C PRO A 97 2.78 10.68 0.12
N MET A 98 2.05 11.76 0.39
CA MET A 98 0.61 11.77 0.62
C MET A 98 -0.11 12.32 -0.61
N ILE A 99 -0.69 11.42 -1.42
CA ILE A 99 -1.36 11.75 -2.69
C ILE A 99 -2.79 12.20 -2.43
N GLY A 100 -3.15 13.38 -2.93
CA GLY A 100 -4.54 13.82 -2.98
C GLY A 100 -5.25 13.34 -4.25
N ASP A 101 -6.38 12.65 -4.09
CA ASP A 101 -7.22 12.16 -5.20
C ASP A 101 -8.64 12.77 -5.17
N PRO A 102 -8.80 14.10 -5.28
CA PRO A 102 -10.11 14.75 -5.17
C PRO A 102 -11.09 14.37 -6.29
N THR A 103 -10.60 13.79 -7.38
CA THR A 103 -11.45 13.28 -8.47
C THR A 103 -11.95 11.86 -8.19
N GLY A 104 -11.31 11.16 -7.26
CA GLY A 104 -11.55 9.74 -6.99
C GLY A 104 -11.07 8.81 -8.11
N LYS A 105 -10.24 9.28 -9.04
CA LYS A 105 -9.78 8.47 -10.18
C LYS A 105 -8.86 7.35 -9.70
N ILE A 106 -7.89 7.68 -8.85
CA ILE A 106 -6.93 6.69 -8.32
C ILE A 106 -7.70 5.68 -7.46
N THR A 107 -8.56 6.17 -6.59
CA THR A 107 -9.40 5.37 -5.68
C THR A 107 -10.30 4.39 -6.47
N ARG A 108 -10.90 4.82 -7.59
CA ARG A 108 -11.67 3.94 -8.49
C ARG A 108 -10.80 2.98 -9.28
N ASN A 109 -9.61 3.38 -9.73
CA ASN A 109 -8.66 2.49 -10.41
C ASN A 109 -8.30 1.28 -9.54
N PHE A 110 -8.21 1.49 -8.23
CA PHE A 110 -7.95 0.46 -7.23
C PHE A 110 -9.22 -0.18 -6.64
N GLY A 111 -10.41 0.18 -7.13
CA GLY A 111 -11.67 -0.46 -6.77
C GLY A 111 -12.08 -0.29 -5.30
N VAL A 112 -11.61 0.77 -4.63
CA VAL A 112 -11.86 1.02 -3.19
C VAL A 112 -12.69 2.28 -2.95
N MET A 113 -13.35 2.83 -3.97
CA MET A 113 -14.25 3.97 -3.83
C MET A 113 -15.58 3.54 -3.17
N ILE A 114 -16.02 4.30 -2.17
CA ILE A 114 -17.39 4.30 -1.65
C ILE A 114 -18.13 5.41 -2.40
N GLU A 115 -18.85 5.06 -3.47
CA GLU A 115 -19.42 6.05 -4.39
C GLU A 115 -20.45 6.98 -3.73
N GLU A 116 -21.17 6.48 -2.74
CA GLU A 116 -22.16 7.23 -1.97
C GLU A 116 -21.55 8.23 -0.97
N GLU A 117 -20.30 8.02 -0.56
CA GLU A 117 -19.59 8.88 0.41
C GLU A 117 -18.50 9.74 -0.24
N GLY A 118 -18.00 9.34 -1.41
CA GLY A 118 -16.85 9.99 -2.06
C GLY A 118 -15.53 9.78 -1.32
N LEU A 119 -15.43 8.71 -0.53
CA LEU A 119 -14.26 8.34 0.28
C LEU A 119 -13.70 6.99 -0.14
N ALA A 120 -12.44 6.74 0.17
CA ALA A 120 -11.82 5.44 -0.02
C ALA A 120 -12.11 4.49 1.16
N LEU A 121 -12.35 3.21 0.88
CA LEU A 121 -12.18 2.13 1.85
C LEU A 121 -10.72 2.06 2.33
N ARG A 122 -10.48 1.33 3.42
CA ARG A 122 -9.14 1.02 3.94
C ARG A 122 -8.46 -0.05 3.08
N GLY A 123 -8.05 0.34 1.87
CA GLY A 123 -7.37 -0.51 0.90
C GLY A 123 -5.84 -0.43 0.98
N THR A 124 -5.14 -1.55 0.92
CA THR A 124 -3.68 -1.62 0.82
C THR A 124 -3.27 -2.53 -0.32
N PHE A 125 -2.36 -2.05 -1.17
CA PHE A 125 -1.90 -2.74 -2.37
C PHE A 125 -0.38 -2.80 -2.39
N VAL A 126 0.19 -4.00 -2.51
CA VAL A 126 1.64 -4.19 -2.76
C VAL A 126 1.84 -4.47 -4.23
N ILE A 127 2.68 -3.66 -4.87
CA ILE A 127 2.92 -3.66 -6.32
C ILE A 127 4.40 -3.99 -6.57
N ASN A 128 4.65 -4.91 -7.49
CA ASN A 128 6.01 -5.28 -7.89
C ASN A 128 6.62 -4.27 -8.89
N PRO A 129 7.92 -4.35 -9.20
CA PRO A 129 8.59 -3.44 -10.13
C PRO A 129 7.98 -3.37 -11.54
N GLU A 130 7.30 -4.42 -11.99
CA GLU A 130 6.62 -4.50 -13.29
C GLU A 130 5.24 -3.83 -13.31
N GLY A 131 4.80 -3.30 -12.16
CA GLY A 131 3.53 -2.61 -11.98
C GLY A 131 2.35 -3.53 -11.69
N GLU A 132 2.59 -4.79 -11.31
CA GLU A 132 1.56 -5.79 -11.01
C GLU A 132 1.24 -5.85 -9.52
N ILE A 133 -0.04 -5.91 -9.17
CA ILE A 133 -0.50 -6.01 -7.79
C ILE A 133 -0.33 -7.45 -7.29
N LYS A 134 0.43 -7.65 -6.21
CA LYS A 134 0.72 -8.96 -5.62
C LYS A 134 -0.01 -9.22 -4.30
N VAL A 135 -0.36 -8.15 -3.58
CA VAL A 135 -1.13 -8.23 -2.33
C VAL A 135 -2.24 -7.19 -2.39
N VAL A 136 -3.43 -7.59 -1.94
CA VAL A 136 -4.59 -6.72 -1.74
C VAL A 136 -5.17 -6.99 -0.36
N GLU A 137 -5.39 -5.92 0.40
CA GLU A 137 -6.14 -5.96 1.64
C GLU A 137 -7.17 -4.84 1.64
N THR A 138 -8.42 -5.16 1.97
CA THR A 138 -9.47 -4.15 2.14
C THR A 138 -10.19 -4.40 3.44
N HIS A 139 -10.24 -3.38 4.30
CA HIS A 139 -10.91 -3.45 5.58
C HIS A 139 -12.14 -2.54 5.60
N ASP A 140 -13.11 -2.93 6.42
CA ASP A 140 -14.21 -2.04 6.82
C ASP A 140 -13.65 -0.77 7.48
N LEU A 141 -14.38 0.34 7.40
CA LEU A 141 -13.97 1.64 7.93
C LEU A 141 -13.62 1.61 9.42
N GLY A 142 -14.23 0.70 10.21
CA GLY A 142 -13.99 0.55 11.64
C GLY A 142 -12.78 -0.31 12.02
N ILE A 143 -12.13 -0.99 11.07
CA ILE A 143 -11.07 -1.96 11.34
C ILE A 143 -9.72 -1.40 10.88
N GLY A 144 -8.84 -1.10 11.85
CA GLY A 144 -7.47 -0.65 11.56
C GLY A 144 -6.55 -1.79 11.08
N ARG A 145 -5.63 -1.46 10.17
CA ARG A 145 -4.59 -2.35 9.62
C ARG A 145 -3.36 -2.44 10.52
N SER A 146 -2.50 -3.40 10.20
CA SER A 146 -1.21 -3.65 10.87
C SER A 146 -0.05 -3.48 9.89
N ALA A 147 0.82 -2.49 10.10
CA ALA A 147 2.00 -2.28 9.28
C ALA A 147 3.00 -3.43 9.42
N LYS A 148 3.08 -4.07 10.59
CA LYS A 148 3.91 -5.26 10.82
C LYS A 148 3.54 -6.41 9.88
N GLU A 149 2.25 -6.68 9.72
CA GLU A 149 1.79 -7.74 8.80
C GLU A 149 1.99 -7.35 7.34
N LEU A 150 1.83 -6.05 7.02
CA LEU A 150 2.14 -5.53 5.70
C LEU A 150 3.62 -5.74 5.34
N VAL A 151 4.55 -5.41 6.23
CA VAL A 151 6.00 -5.66 6.05
C VAL A 151 6.26 -7.15 5.78
N ARG A 152 5.67 -8.05 6.58
CA ARG A 152 5.81 -9.50 6.37
C ARG A 152 5.34 -9.94 4.98
N LYS A 153 4.20 -9.43 4.53
CA LYS A 153 3.65 -9.74 3.20
C LYS A 153 4.54 -9.21 2.07
N VAL A 154 5.14 -8.03 2.25
CA VAL A 154 6.12 -7.49 1.29
C VAL A 154 7.36 -8.37 1.23
N GLN A 155 7.88 -8.82 2.38
CA GLN A 155 9.02 -9.74 2.43
C GLN A 155 8.72 -11.06 1.72
N ALA A 156 7.52 -11.63 1.94
CA ALA A 156 7.10 -12.85 1.24
C ALA A 156 6.97 -12.62 -0.27
N ALA A 157 6.40 -11.49 -0.69
CA ALA A 157 6.27 -11.15 -2.11
C ALA A 157 7.63 -10.96 -2.80
N GLN A 158 8.59 -10.32 -2.12
CA GLN A 158 9.97 -10.19 -2.60
C GLN A 158 10.71 -11.53 -2.64
N TYR A 159 10.47 -12.40 -1.66
CA TYR A 159 11.09 -13.73 -1.62
C TYR A 159 10.68 -14.55 -2.85
N ILE A 160 9.38 -14.73 -3.09
CA ILE A 160 8.90 -15.54 -4.23
C ILE A 160 9.28 -14.92 -5.58
N ALA A 161 9.47 -13.60 -5.65
CA ALA A 161 9.92 -12.92 -6.87
C ALA A 161 11.42 -13.14 -7.17
N SER A 162 12.20 -13.55 -6.17
CA SER A 162 13.64 -13.81 -6.30
C SER A 162 14.01 -15.30 -6.25
N HIS A 163 13.06 -16.17 -5.90
CA HIS A 163 13.25 -17.62 -5.73
C HIS A 163 12.23 -18.37 -6.60
N ASP A 164 12.49 -18.43 -7.90
CA ASP A 164 11.62 -19.09 -8.87
C ASP A 164 11.37 -20.56 -8.48
N GLY A 165 10.09 -20.92 -8.35
CA GLY A 165 9.67 -22.28 -7.98
C GLY A 165 9.59 -22.53 -6.49
N GLU A 166 9.80 -21.52 -5.64
CA GLU A 166 9.51 -21.60 -4.20
C GLU A 166 8.24 -20.83 -3.82
N VAL A 167 7.57 -21.29 -2.76
CA VAL A 167 6.40 -20.62 -2.18
C VAL A 167 6.54 -20.52 -0.67
N CYS A 168 6.06 -19.41 -0.12
CA CYS A 168 6.00 -19.17 1.31
C CYS A 168 4.76 -19.86 1.93
N PRO A 169 4.90 -20.76 2.91
CA PRO A 169 3.77 -21.35 3.62
C PRO A 169 3.00 -20.34 4.49
N ALA A 170 1.91 -20.80 5.11
CA ALA A 170 1.13 -19.98 6.04
C ALA A 170 2.02 -19.48 7.20
N SER A 171 1.82 -18.21 7.59
CA SER A 171 2.57 -17.53 8.66
C SER A 171 4.08 -17.39 8.45
N TRP A 172 4.60 -17.67 7.25
CA TRP A 172 6.03 -17.59 6.92
C TRP A 172 6.67 -16.24 7.30
N GLN A 173 7.88 -16.30 7.87
CA GLN A 173 8.76 -15.19 8.18
C GLN A 173 10.11 -15.33 7.45
N PRO A 174 10.86 -14.23 7.24
CA PRO A 174 12.20 -14.29 6.68
C PRO A 174 13.11 -15.27 7.44
N GLY A 175 13.70 -16.21 6.70
CA GLY A 175 14.59 -17.24 7.25
C GLY A 175 13.91 -18.55 7.64
N GLU A 176 12.57 -18.63 7.60
CA GLU A 176 11.82 -19.88 7.78
C GLU A 176 11.79 -20.73 6.50
N GLU A 177 11.52 -22.03 6.68
CA GLU A 177 11.45 -22.98 5.58
C GLU A 177 10.35 -22.61 4.56
N THR A 178 10.70 -22.74 3.29
CA THR A 178 9.80 -22.60 2.15
C THR A 178 9.40 -23.96 1.59
N LEU A 179 8.45 -23.95 0.67
CA LEU A 179 8.04 -25.14 -0.06
C LEU A 179 8.44 -24.99 -1.53
N ALA A 180 8.93 -26.08 -2.13
CA ALA A 180 9.15 -26.17 -3.57
C ALA A 180 8.05 -27.05 -4.18
N PRO A 181 7.02 -26.48 -4.84
CA PRO A 181 5.96 -27.25 -5.47
C PRO A 181 6.53 -28.25 -6.48
N SER A 182 6.31 -29.54 -6.22
CA SER A 182 6.76 -30.65 -7.06
C SER A 182 5.77 -31.80 -6.97
N LEU A 183 5.76 -32.69 -7.97
CA LEU A 183 4.88 -33.87 -7.97
C LEU A 183 5.07 -34.73 -6.72
N ASP A 184 6.31 -34.85 -6.23
CA ASP A 184 6.62 -35.63 -5.04
C ASP A 184 6.10 -35.02 -3.75
N LEU A 185 5.82 -33.72 -3.71
CA LEU A 185 5.30 -33.02 -2.53
C LEU A 185 3.75 -33.07 -2.47
N VAL A 186 3.08 -33.41 -3.56
CA VAL A 186 1.62 -33.49 -3.62
C VAL A 186 1.10 -34.55 -2.65
N GLY A 187 0.29 -34.12 -1.67
CA GLY A 187 -0.36 -35.00 -0.68
C GLY A 187 0.49 -35.38 0.54
N LYS A 188 1.63 -34.72 0.78
CA LYS A 188 2.55 -35.02 1.89
C LYS A 188 2.65 -33.93 2.97
N LEU A 189 1.92 -32.82 2.80
CA LEU A 189 1.89 -31.67 3.72
C LEU A 189 0.70 -31.74 4.68
#